data_AF-A0A0B1SRI1-F1
#
_entry.id   AF-A0A0B1SRI1-F1
#
_cell.length_a   1.000
_cell.length_b   1.000
_cell.length_c   1.000
_cell.angle_alpha   90.00
_cell.angle_beta   90.00
_cell.angle_gamma   90.00
#
_symmetry.space_group_name_H-M   'P 1'
#
loop_
_entity.id
_entity.type
_entity.pdbx_description
1 polymer ?
#
loop_
_entity_poly.entity_id
_entity_poly.type
_entity_poly.pdbx_seq_one_letter_code
_entity_poly.pdbx_strand_id
1 'polypeptide(L)'
;MISDFVTETESNDVPKQYSLITFDENVVTNVISTSHTKQFVDTFINTLNNFTNSDPATTLGGDALQEAYKITIQPPSVIFLFAAHFFTKFPAIYAKQRLGTQFLPVLTSIVKENALVYDDGFKDCSTAQTVTFHVESKASKVVLVITGNDVSLPGAVSVMDGQGNNLTVAANGTLLSDAAALVVSFALKPWGPFAGLWTVTIKTTTGSCFIQARTQSPVHVIPGFSSSRDVDFVKSGPFSSLGTSNSVYVAARVTNSLNDNYGVTIDSLSIDQADFTAPWQDKRL
;
A
#
# COMPACT_ATOMS: atom_id res chain seq x y z
N MET A 1 0.71 16.12 -15.07
CA MET A 1 0.87 14.82 -14.35
C MET A 1 0.91 14.98 -12.83
N ILE A 2 1.96 15.55 -12.21
CA ILE A 2 1.99 15.65 -10.73
C ILE A 2 0.91 16.59 -10.18
N SER A 3 0.61 17.69 -10.89
CA SER A 3 -0.49 18.59 -10.54
C SER A 3 -1.85 17.88 -10.60
N ASP A 4 -2.08 17.07 -11.63
CA ASP A 4 -3.33 16.31 -11.79
C ASP A 4 -3.44 15.25 -10.70
N PHE A 5 -2.34 14.56 -10.38
CA PHE A 5 -2.27 13.63 -9.25
C PHE A 5 -2.66 14.32 -7.94
N VAL A 6 -1.98 15.42 -7.58
CA VAL A 6 -2.26 16.15 -6.34
C VAL A 6 -3.71 16.62 -6.30
N THR A 7 -4.22 17.17 -7.41
CA THR A 7 -5.63 17.61 -7.51
C THR A 7 -6.59 16.46 -7.27
N GLU A 8 -6.34 15.30 -7.88
CA GLU A 8 -7.17 14.11 -7.71
C GLU A 8 -7.10 13.55 -6.28
N THR A 9 -5.93 13.61 -5.64
CA THR A 9 -5.78 13.18 -4.25
C THR A 9 -6.65 14.02 -3.31
N GLU A 10 -6.82 15.31 -3.58
CA GLU A 10 -7.63 16.21 -2.75
C GLU A 10 -9.14 15.97 -2.86
N SER A 11 -9.59 15.16 -3.82
CA SER A 11 -11.03 14.89 -4.03
C SER A 11 -11.72 14.10 -2.91
N ASN A 12 -10.97 13.53 -1.96
CA ASN A 12 -11.51 12.67 -0.90
C ASN A 12 -11.66 13.35 0.47
N ASP A 13 -11.43 14.67 0.57
CA ASP A 13 -11.52 15.48 1.80
C ASP A 13 -10.70 14.96 3.01
N VAL A 14 -9.74 14.07 2.77
CA VAL A 14 -8.81 13.60 3.82
C VAL A 14 -7.63 14.56 3.90
N PRO A 15 -7.26 15.09 5.08
CA PRO A 15 -6.05 15.89 5.24
C PRO A 15 -4.80 15.09 4.84
N LYS A 16 -3.94 15.69 4.00
CA LYS A 16 -2.73 15.04 3.47
C LYS A 16 -1.49 15.87 3.74
N GLN A 17 -0.37 15.17 3.88
CA GLN A 17 0.97 15.73 3.88
C GLN A 17 1.73 15.16 2.69
N TYR A 18 2.30 16.03 1.88
CA TYR A 18 3.12 15.66 0.74
C TYR A 18 4.58 15.88 1.08
N SER A 19 5.39 14.86 0.85
CA SER A 19 6.84 14.91 1.06
C SER A 19 7.57 14.56 -0.23
N LEU A 20 8.63 15.31 -0.55
CA LEU A 20 9.51 15.03 -1.68
C LEU A 20 10.92 14.77 -1.16
N ILE A 21 11.43 13.59 -1.48
CA ILE A 21 12.82 13.20 -1.25
C ILE A 21 13.47 13.01 -2.61
N THR A 22 14.64 13.60 -2.79
CA THR A 22 15.52 13.34 -3.93
C THR A 22 16.74 12.56 -3.48
N PHE A 23 17.31 11.81 -4.41
CA PHE A 23 18.52 11.05 -4.15
C PHE A 23 19.34 10.96 -5.43
N ASP A 24 20.65 10.91 -5.27
CA ASP A 24 21.61 10.55 -6.30
C ASP A 24 22.58 9.49 -5.74
N GLU A 25 23.73 9.29 -6.37
CA GLU A 25 24.77 8.34 -5.93
C GLU A 25 25.53 8.79 -4.67
N ASN A 26 25.40 10.05 -4.26
CA ASN A 26 26.16 10.65 -3.16
C ASN A 26 25.29 11.07 -1.98
N VAL A 27 24.05 11.54 -2.23
CA VAL A 27 23.22 12.18 -1.22
C VAL A 27 21.75 11.81 -1.33
N VAL A 28 21.10 11.73 -0.17
CA VAL A 28 19.64 11.71 -0.01
C VAL A 28 19.22 13.02 0.65
N THR A 29 18.26 13.72 0.03
CA THR A 29 17.82 15.05 0.46
C THR A 29 16.31 15.07 0.63
N ASN A 30 15.85 15.42 1.83
CA ASN A 30 14.46 15.80 2.06
C ASN A 30 14.26 17.25 1.58
N VAL A 31 13.58 17.40 0.44
CA VAL A 31 13.43 18.69 -0.25
C VAL A 31 12.30 19.50 0.37
N ILE A 32 11.16 18.85 0.65
CA ILE A 32 10.00 19.51 1.23
C ILE A 32 9.10 18.48 1.92
N SER A 33 8.45 18.91 2.99
CA SER A 33 7.28 18.24 3.55
C SER A 33 6.23 19.29 3.93
N THR A 34 5.07 19.27 3.27
CA THR A 34 4.06 20.33 3.41
C THR A 34 2.65 19.79 3.14
N SER A 35 1.65 20.39 3.77
CA SER A 35 0.22 20.21 3.42
C SER A 35 -0.24 21.17 2.32
N HIS A 36 0.60 22.13 1.90
CA HIS A 36 0.25 23.10 0.87
C HIS A 36 0.52 22.53 -0.52
N THR A 37 -0.55 22.09 -1.19
CA THR A 37 -0.52 21.45 -2.52
C THR A 37 0.25 22.26 -3.57
N LYS A 38 -0.04 23.56 -3.67
CA LYS A 38 0.66 24.46 -4.61
C LYS A 38 2.17 24.53 -4.35
N GLN A 39 2.55 24.68 -3.08
CA GLN A 39 3.96 24.74 -2.69
C GLN A 39 4.67 23.43 -3.05
N PHE A 40 4.05 22.29 -2.77
CA PHE A 40 4.59 20.98 -3.13
C PHE A 40 4.77 20.82 -4.64
N VAL A 41 3.73 21.15 -5.43
CA VAL A 41 3.78 21.02 -6.90
C VAL A 41 4.86 21.93 -7.51
N ASP A 42 4.94 23.19 -7.06
CA ASP A 42 5.93 24.15 -7.55
C ASP A 42 7.36 23.67 -7.20
N THR A 43 7.59 23.19 -5.97
CA THR A 43 8.88 22.62 -5.56
C THR A 43 9.23 21.37 -6.38
N PHE A 44 8.28 20.45 -6.57
CA PHE A 44 8.49 19.21 -7.33
C PHE A 44 8.94 19.49 -8.77
N ILE A 45 8.26 20.42 -9.46
CA ILE A 45 8.61 20.78 -10.84
C ILE A 45 10.01 21.40 -10.90
N ASN A 46 10.34 22.30 -9.96
CA ASN A 46 11.65 22.95 -9.93
C ASN A 46 12.78 21.94 -9.66
N THR A 47 12.57 21.01 -8.75
CA THR A 47 13.56 19.99 -8.38
C THR A 47 13.82 19.01 -9.52
N LEU A 48 12.79 18.58 -10.25
CA LEU A 48 12.97 17.70 -11.41
C LEU A 48 13.72 18.34 -12.58
N ASN A 49 13.94 19.64 -12.59
CA ASN A 49 14.74 20.29 -13.63
C ASN A 49 16.24 20.35 -13.29
N ASN A 50 16.65 19.83 -12.13
CA ASN A 50 18.03 19.92 -11.64
C ASN A 50 18.59 18.53 -11.29
N PHE A 51 19.13 17.83 -12.29
CA PHE A 51 19.73 16.51 -12.11
C PHE A 51 21.24 16.61 -11.92
N THR A 52 21.75 16.07 -10.81
CA THR A 52 23.19 16.01 -10.48
C THR A 52 23.80 14.62 -10.67
N ASN A 53 23.01 13.64 -11.10
CA ASN A 53 23.40 12.24 -11.14
C ASN A 53 24.47 11.97 -12.22
N SER A 54 25.61 11.43 -11.80
CA SER A 54 26.71 11.03 -12.69
C SER A 54 26.83 9.51 -12.89
N ASP A 55 26.26 8.71 -11.99
CA ASP A 55 26.20 7.25 -12.09
C ASP A 55 24.83 6.70 -11.64
N PRO A 56 23.90 6.49 -12.60
CA PRO A 56 22.55 6.03 -12.27
C PRO A 56 22.49 4.66 -11.60
N ALA A 57 23.48 3.80 -11.82
CA ALA A 57 23.48 2.42 -11.33
C ALA A 57 23.73 2.35 -9.83
N THR A 58 24.43 3.33 -9.24
CA THR A 58 24.87 3.33 -7.83
C THR A 58 24.08 4.29 -6.94
N THR A 59 22.98 4.85 -7.45
CA THR A 59 22.07 5.74 -6.72
C THR A 59 21.56 5.16 -5.40
N LEU A 60 21.42 6.03 -4.39
CA LEU A 60 21.03 5.70 -3.01
C LEU A 60 19.51 5.52 -2.84
N GLY A 61 18.84 4.85 -3.79
CA GLY A 61 17.38 4.69 -3.78
C GLY A 61 16.84 3.96 -2.55
N GLY A 62 17.59 3.01 -1.98
CA GLY A 62 17.22 2.32 -0.75
C GLY A 62 17.26 3.22 0.48
N ASP A 63 18.29 4.05 0.59
CA ASP A 63 18.43 5.00 1.70
C ASP A 63 17.35 6.09 1.61
N ALA A 64 16.99 6.50 0.38
CA ALA A 64 15.88 7.42 0.14
C ALA A 64 14.54 6.87 0.62
N LEU A 65 14.27 5.57 0.42
CA LEU A 65 13.09 4.93 0.98
C LEU A 65 13.12 4.88 2.51
N GLN A 66 14.28 4.57 3.10
CA GLN A 66 14.41 4.60 4.57
C GLN A 66 14.12 5.99 5.12
N GLU A 67 14.62 7.03 4.45
CA GLU A 67 14.36 8.41 4.83
C GLU A 67 12.87 8.78 4.67
N ALA A 68 12.21 8.30 3.62
CA ALA A 68 10.77 8.45 3.43
C ALA A 68 9.98 7.85 4.61
N TYR A 69 10.37 6.67 5.08
CA TYR A 69 9.74 6.05 6.25
C TYR A 69 9.93 6.87 7.54
N LYS A 70 11.10 7.50 7.74
CA LYS A 70 11.36 8.32 8.95
C LYS A 70 10.47 9.56 9.02
N ILE A 71 10.17 10.18 7.88
CA ILE A 71 9.36 11.42 7.83
C ILE A 71 7.86 11.13 7.71
N THR A 72 7.49 9.86 7.61
CA THR A 72 6.11 9.43 7.53
C THR A 72 5.49 9.44 8.93
N ILE A 73 4.61 10.42 9.20
CA ILE A 73 4.08 10.66 10.55
C ILE A 73 2.82 9.82 10.84
N GLN A 74 1.99 9.54 9.83
CA GLN A 74 0.69 8.85 10.01
C GLN A 74 0.38 7.85 8.89
N PRO A 75 0.16 6.55 9.20
CA PRO A 75 -0.41 5.59 8.27
C PRO A 75 -1.94 5.78 8.08
N PRO A 76 -2.51 5.41 6.92
CA PRO A 76 -1.83 4.79 5.77
C PRO A 76 -1.01 5.80 4.97
N SER A 77 0.21 5.41 4.61
CA SER A 77 1.15 6.26 3.88
C SER A 77 1.58 5.57 2.59
N VAL A 78 1.77 6.38 1.56
CA VAL A 78 2.08 5.89 0.22
C VAL A 78 3.39 6.53 -0.21
N ILE A 79 4.37 5.69 -0.51
CA ILE A 79 5.69 6.13 -0.94
C ILE A 79 5.85 5.77 -2.42
N PHE A 80 6.10 6.79 -3.25
CA PHE A 80 6.44 6.62 -4.65
C PHE A 80 7.92 6.94 -4.83
N LEU A 81 8.70 5.97 -5.29
CA LEU A 81 10.09 6.18 -5.67
C LEU A 81 10.19 6.14 -7.21
N PHE A 82 10.54 7.26 -7.83
CA PHE A 82 10.65 7.35 -9.27
C PHE A 82 12.11 7.11 -9.69
N ALA A 83 12.33 6.18 -10.62
CA ALA A 83 13.65 5.88 -11.16
C ALA A 83 13.58 5.60 -12.67
N ALA A 84 14.57 6.10 -13.42
CA ALA A 84 14.70 5.84 -14.86
C ALA A 84 15.59 4.62 -15.16
N HIS A 85 16.22 4.04 -14.13
CA HIS A 85 17.21 2.98 -14.28
C HIS A 85 17.06 1.93 -13.16
N PHE A 86 17.60 0.74 -13.42
CA PHE A 86 17.69 -0.30 -12.40
C PHE A 86 18.80 0.02 -11.39
N PHE A 87 18.44 -0.08 -10.13
CA PHE A 87 19.37 0.07 -9.01
C PHE A 87 20.25 -1.18 -8.87
N THR A 88 21.57 -1.02 -8.88
CA THR A 88 22.49 -2.13 -8.55
C THR A 88 22.73 -2.25 -7.05
N LYS A 89 22.57 -1.15 -6.30
CA LYS A 89 22.70 -1.06 -4.84
C LYS A 89 21.36 -0.92 -4.13
N PHE A 90 20.29 -1.49 -4.66
CA PHE A 90 19.02 -1.51 -3.92
C PHE A 90 19.10 -2.57 -2.82
N PRO A 91 18.96 -2.20 -1.55
CA PRO A 91 18.86 -3.19 -0.49
C PRO A 91 17.70 -4.15 -0.83
N ALA A 92 17.97 -5.46 -0.81
CA ALA A 92 16.95 -6.48 -1.11
C ALA A 92 15.70 -6.35 -0.22
N ILE A 93 15.84 -5.75 0.97
CA ILE A 93 14.78 -5.41 1.91
C ILE A 93 13.70 -4.46 1.34
N TYR A 94 14.03 -3.65 0.33
CA TYR A 94 13.09 -2.71 -0.30
C TYR A 94 12.58 -3.20 -1.66
N ALA A 95 13.10 -4.33 -2.16
CA ALA A 95 12.77 -4.89 -3.48
C ALA A 95 11.29 -5.28 -3.67
N LYS A 96 10.49 -5.22 -2.59
CA LYS A 96 9.02 -5.33 -2.62
C LYS A 96 8.33 -4.15 -3.33
N GLN A 97 8.98 -2.99 -3.46
CA GLN A 97 8.50 -1.86 -4.26
C GLN A 97 9.35 -1.73 -5.52
N ARG A 98 9.10 -2.60 -6.51
CA ARG A 98 9.60 -2.34 -7.85
C ARG A 98 8.81 -1.16 -8.42
N LEU A 99 9.50 -0.04 -8.59
CA LEU A 99 8.93 1.14 -9.21
C LEU A 99 9.46 1.30 -10.62
N GLY A 100 8.53 1.40 -11.55
CA GLY A 100 8.78 1.70 -12.94
C GLY A 100 7.57 2.39 -13.54
N THR A 101 7.85 3.53 -14.20
CA THR A 101 7.04 4.25 -15.20
C THR A 101 5.61 4.67 -14.88
N GLN A 102 5.42 5.99 -14.95
CA GLN A 102 4.17 6.77 -14.91
C GLN A 102 2.89 5.97 -15.26
N PHE A 103 2.02 5.75 -14.27
CA PHE A 103 0.61 5.43 -14.51
C PHE A 103 -0.26 6.25 -13.56
N LEU A 104 -0.68 7.43 -14.02
CA LEU A 104 -1.68 8.28 -13.34
C LEU A 104 -2.89 7.48 -12.82
N PRO A 105 -3.42 6.44 -13.52
CA PRO A 105 -4.51 5.61 -13.00
C PRO A 105 -4.17 4.87 -11.70
N VAL A 106 -2.95 4.33 -11.56
CA VAL A 106 -2.50 3.66 -10.32
C VAL A 106 -2.38 4.68 -9.20
N LEU A 107 -1.77 5.83 -9.48
CA LEU A 107 -1.60 6.91 -8.52
C LEU A 107 -2.96 7.42 -8.00
N THR A 108 -3.90 7.69 -8.91
CA THR A 108 -5.28 8.08 -8.60
C THR A 108 -6.04 7.01 -7.81
N SER A 109 -5.76 5.74 -8.05
CA SER A 109 -6.42 4.66 -7.30
C SER A 109 -5.93 4.59 -5.86
N ILE A 110 -4.61 4.61 -5.66
CA ILE A 110 -3.97 4.41 -4.36
C ILE A 110 -4.41 5.47 -3.34
N VAL A 111 -4.64 6.70 -3.78
CA VAL A 111 -5.05 7.79 -2.87
C VAL A 111 -6.48 7.65 -2.36
N LYS A 112 -7.29 6.82 -3.03
CA LYS A 112 -8.65 6.46 -2.60
C LYS A 112 -8.67 5.17 -1.79
N GLU A 113 -7.58 4.40 -1.81
CA GLU A 113 -7.44 3.16 -1.05
C GLU A 113 -7.01 3.48 0.38
N ASN A 114 -7.82 3.09 1.35
CA ASN A 114 -7.63 3.46 2.74
C ASN A 114 -7.58 2.27 3.70
N ALA A 115 -7.55 1.05 3.17
CA ALA A 115 -7.29 -0.16 3.94
C ALA A 115 -6.39 -1.12 3.16
N LEU A 116 -5.43 -1.71 3.88
CA LEU A 116 -4.61 -2.83 3.43
C LEU A 116 -5.23 -4.11 4.00
N VAL A 117 -5.67 -5.00 3.13
CA VAL A 117 -6.44 -6.19 3.48
C VAL A 117 -5.58 -7.45 3.40
N TYR A 118 -4.63 -7.46 2.49
CA TYR A 118 -3.68 -8.55 2.32
C TYR A 118 -2.35 -8.03 1.79
N ASP A 119 -1.25 -8.59 2.25
CA ASP A 119 0.10 -8.31 1.76
C ASP A 119 0.96 -9.54 2.02
N ASP A 120 1.41 -10.21 0.96
CA ASP A 120 2.21 -11.43 1.07
C ASP A 120 3.06 -11.67 -0.19
N GLY A 121 4.01 -12.61 -0.08
CA GLY A 121 4.84 -13.04 -1.18
C GLY A 121 5.22 -14.52 -1.12
N PHE A 122 5.43 -15.10 -2.28
CA PHE A 122 5.83 -16.48 -2.44
C PHE A 122 7.21 -16.55 -3.09
N LYS A 123 8.02 -17.51 -2.63
CA LYS A 123 9.37 -17.71 -3.17
C LYS A 123 9.38 -18.18 -4.62
N ASP A 124 8.39 -18.98 -5.00
CA ASP A 124 8.26 -19.57 -6.33
C ASP A 124 6.79 -19.65 -6.75
N CYS A 125 6.45 -18.96 -7.84
CA CYS A 125 5.11 -18.96 -8.42
C CYS A 125 5.05 -19.63 -9.79
N SER A 126 6.07 -20.41 -10.16
CA SER A 126 6.00 -21.30 -11.35
C SER A 126 4.88 -22.33 -11.23
N THR A 127 4.53 -22.69 -9.99
CA THR A 127 3.30 -23.39 -9.63
C THR A 127 2.27 -22.40 -9.11
N ALA A 128 0.99 -22.66 -9.38
CA ALA A 128 -0.09 -21.78 -8.97
C ALA A 128 -0.14 -21.66 -7.45
N GLN A 129 -0.06 -20.42 -6.94
CA GLN A 129 -0.21 -20.07 -5.54
C GLN A 129 -1.58 -19.45 -5.33
N THR A 130 -2.28 -19.87 -4.28
CA THR A 130 -3.63 -19.39 -3.98
C THR A 130 -3.64 -18.70 -2.63
N VAL A 131 -4.18 -17.49 -2.58
CA VAL A 131 -4.40 -16.71 -1.36
C VAL A 131 -5.86 -16.43 -1.15
N THR A 132 -6.24 -16.25 0.12
CA THR A 132 -7.59 -15.83 0.49
C THR A 132 -7.54 -14.69 1.50
N PHE A 133 -8.46 -13.75 1.36
CA PHE A 133 -8.58 -12.60 2.25
C PHE A 133 -10.01 -12.08 2.32
N HIS A 134 -10.37 -11.44 3.43
CA HIS A 134 -11.72 -10.92 3.65
C HIS A 134 -11.86 -9.48 3.20
N VAL A 135 -12.78 -9.23 2.27
CA VAL A 135 -13.22 -7.89 1.88
C VAL A 135 -14.50 -7.57 2.63
N GLU A 136 -14.52 -6.44 3.33
CA GLU A 136 -15.64 -6.05 4.17
C GLU A 136 -16.83 -5.50 3.34
N SER A 137 -18.04 -5.65 3.85
CA SER A 137 -19.29 -5.45 3.08
C SER A 137 -19.59 -4.01 2.69
N LYS A 138 -18.98 -3.02 3.35
CA LYS A 138 -19.15 -1.60 3.03
C LYS A 138 -18.08 -1.09 2.06
N ALA A 139 -17.11 -1.91 1.68
CA ALA A 139 -16.08 -1.51 0.74
C ALA A 139 -16.73 -1.18 -0.61
N SER A 140 -16.28 -0.11 -1.24
CA SER A 140 -16.74 0.32 -2.57
C SER A 140 -15.79 -0.12 -3.68
N LYS A 141 -14.56 -0.52 -3.35
CA LYS A 141 -13.55 -0.94 -4.30
C LYS A 141 -12.56 -1.92 -3.67
N VAL A 142 -12.11 -2.90 -4.45
CA VAL A 142 -10.94 -3.76 -4.16
C VAL A 142 -9.89 -3.51 -5.23
N VAL A 143 -8.64 -3.35 -4.83
CA VAL A 143 -7.51 -3.16 -5.73
C VAL A 143 -6.47 -4.22 -5.42
N LEU A 144 -6.06 -4.95 -6.44
CA LEU A 144 -5.01 -5.95 -6.35
C LEU A 144 -3.77 -5.41 -7.05
N VAL A 145 -2.65 -5.40 -6.33
CA VAL A 145 -1.31 -5.12 -6.86
C VAL A 145 -0.55 -6.43 -6.84
N ILE A 146 -0.25 -6.96 -8.01
CA ILE A 146 0.40 -8.26 -8.15
C ILE A 146 1.69 -8.03 -8.92
N THR A 147 2.80 -8.56 -8.41
CA THR A 147 4.10 -8.50 -9.10
C THR A 147 4.69 -9.89 -9.24
N GLY A 148 5.43 -10.10 -10.33
CA GLY A 148 6.00 -11.40 -10.68
C GLY A 148 6.28 -11.49 -12.18
N ASN A 149 7.15 -12.42 -12.57
CA ASN A 149 7.52 -12.56 -13.98
C ASN A 149 6.33 -13.02 -14.83
N ASP A 150 6.06 -12.29 -15.89
CA ASP A 150 4.98 -12.51 -16.86
C ASP A 150 3.57 -12.55 -16.24
N VAL A 151 3.37 -11.81 -15.15
CA VAL A 151 2.13 -11.85 -14.37
C VAL A 151 0.91 -11.23 -15.09
N SER A 152 1.16 -10.46 -16.16
CA SER A 152 0.11 -9.92 -17.03
C SER A 152 -0.32 -10.86 -18.15
N LEU A 153 0.32 -12.02 -18.32
CA LEU A 153 -0.10 -12.98 -19.34
C LEU A 153 -1.50 -13.53 -19.05
N PRO A 154 -2.31 -13.80 -20.10
CA PRO A 154 -3.61 -14.43 -19.91
C PRO A 154 -3.52 -15.74 -19.12
N GLY A 155 -4.30 -15.85 -18.04
CA GLY A 155 -4.32 -17.01 -17.16
C GLY A 155 -3.22 -17.05 -16.09
N ALA A 156 -2.32 -16.05 -16.04
CA ALA A 156 -1.35 -15.92 -14.96
C ALA A 156 -2.02 -15.53 -13.63
N VAL A 157 -3.11 -14.77 -13.68
CA VAL A 157 -3.90 -14.39 -12.51
C VAL A 157 -5.37 -14.76 -12.72
N SER A 158 -5.97 -15.40 -11.73
CA SER A 158 -7.41 -15.58 -11.62
C SER A 158 -7.92 -15.08 -10.27
N VAL A 159 -9.11 -14.50 -10.28
CA VAL A 159 -9.72 -13.86 -9.11
C VAL A 159 -11.14 -14.40 -8.94
N MET A 160 -11.50 -14.77 -7.72
CA MET A 160 -12.86 -15.10 -7.31
C MET A 160 -13.31 -14.15 -6.20
N ASP A 161 -14.53 -13.63 -6.32
CA ASP A 161 -15.11 -12.74 -5.33
C ASP A 161 -15.65 -13.49 -4.08
N GLY A 162 -16.24 -12.74 -3.14
CA GLY A 162 -16.77 -13.28 -1.89
C GLY A 162 -17.93 -14.26 -2.02
N GLN A 163 -18.51 -14.43 -3.20
CA GLN A 163 -19.54 -15.44 -3.51
C GLN A 163 -18.99 -16.61 -4.35
N GLY A 164 -17.70 -16.59 -4.69
CA GLY A 164 -17.08 -17.60 -5.55
C GLY A 164 -17.30 -17.35 -7.04
N ASN A 165 -17.72 -16.16 -7.45
CA ASN A 165 -17.83 -15.82 -8.87
C ASN A 165 -16.43 -15.53 -9.43
N ASN A 166 -16.09 -16.17 -10.56
CA ASN A 166 -14.86 -15.85 -11.28
C ASN A 166 -14.95 -14.44 -11.88
N LEU A 167 -14.02 -13.57 -11.49
CA LEU A 167 -13.90 -12.23 -12.03
C LEU A 167 -12.95 -12.25 -13.23
N THR A 168 -13.38 -11.64 -14.33
CA THR A 168 -12.47 -11.42 -15.45
C THR A 168 -11.52 -10.29 -15.11
N VAL A 169 -10.22 -10.57 -15.16
CA VAL A 169 -9.16 -9.55 -15.16
C VAL A 169 -9.17 -8.87 -16.54
N ALA A 170 -10.17 -8.04 -16.79
CA ALA A 170 -10.41 -7.39 -18.08
C ALA A 170 -9.74 -6.00 -18.15
N ALA A 171 -9.49 -5.52 -19.37
CA ALA A 171 -8.92 -4.19 -19.64
C ALA A 171 -9.70 -3.04 -18.96
N ASN A 172 -11.03 -3.17 -18.80
CA ASN A 172 -11.87 -2.23 -18.07
C ASN A 172 -11.78 -2.48 -16.56
N GLY A 173 -10.64 -2.10 -15.96
CA GLY A 173 -10.35 -2.31 -14.54
C GLY A 173 -8.86 -2.44 -14.26
N THR A 174 -8.09 -2.77 -15.29
CA THR A 174 -6.62 -2.80 -15.24
C THR A 174 -6.06 -1.37 -15.19
N LEU A 175 -5.41 -1.04 -14.07
CA LEU A 175 -4.75 0.24 -13.84
C LEU A 175 -3.29 0.22 -14.35
N LEU A 176 -2.65 -0.95 -14.32
CA LEU A 176 -1.32 -1.21 -14.87
C LEU A 176 -1.25 -2.65 -15.34
N SER A 177 -0.63 -2.87 -16.49
CA SER A 177 -0.34 -4.20 -17.02
C SER A 177 0.98 -4.17 -17.74
N ASP A 178 2.01 -4.72 -17.11
CA ASP A 178 3.32 -4.95 -17.69
C ASP A 178 3.81 -6.37 -17.37
N ALA A 179 4.94 -6.77 -17.94
CA ALA A 179 5.45 -8.13 -17.75
C ALA A 179 5.79 -8.45 -16.28
N ALA A 180 6.09 -7.47 -15.45
CA ALA A 180 6.50 -7.65 -14.05
C ALA A 180 5.43 -7.28 -13.02
N ALA A 181 4.37 -6.57 -13.42
CA ALA A 181 3.34 -6.04 -12.55
C ALA A 181 1.96 -5.97 -13.23
N LEU A 182 0.95 -6.31 -12.44
CA LEU A 182 -0.46 -6.21 -12.78
C LEU A 182 -1.18 -5.50 -11.63
N VAL A 183 -1.80 -4.36 -11.91
CA VAL A 183 -2.65 -3.65 -10.96
C VAL A 183 -4.07 -3.62 -11.52
N VAL A 184 -5.01 -4.21 -10.78
CA VAL A 184 -6.41 -4.31 -11.20
C VAL A 184 -7.34 -3.80 -10.11
N SER A 185 -8.39 -3.11 -10.51
CA SER A 185 -9.38 -2.50 -9.65
C SER A 185 -10.77 -3.05 -9.95
N PHE A 186 -11.46 -3.46 -8.90
CA PHE A 186 -12.83 -3.97 -8.92
C PHE A 186 -13.73 -3.05 -8.12
N ALA A 187 -14.70 -2.40 -8.78
CA ALA A 187 -15.71 -1.60 -8.12
C ALA A 187 -16.80 -2.50 -7.52
N LEU A 188 -16.97 -2.44 -6.20
CA LEU A 188 -18.01 -3.18 -5.49
C LEU A 188 -19.33 -2.40 -5.58
N LYS A 189 -20.34 -3.00 -6.20
CA LYS A 189 -21.69 -2.44 -6.43
C LYS A 189 -22.71 -3.57 -6.38
N PRO A 190 -24.04 -3.29 -6.33
CA PRO A 190 -25.07 -4.33 -6.25
C PRO A 190 -25.02 -5.37 -7.38
N TRP A 191 -24.43 -5.01 -8.52
CA TRP A 191 -24.27 -5.84 -9.71
C TRP A 191 -22.80 -6.12 -10.06
N GLY A 192 -21.89 -5.80 -9.14
CA GLY A 192 -20.46 -6.03 -9.27
C GLY A 192 -19.99 -7.19 -8.40
N PRO A 193 -18.67 -7.33 -8.21
CA PRO A 193 -18.11 -8.34 -7.32
C PRO A 193 -18.61 -8.18 -5.89
N PHE A 194 -18.81 -9.30 -5.20
CA PHE A 194 -19.32 -9.31 -3.84
C PHE A 194 -18.19 -9.24 -2.81
N ALA A 195 -18.42 -8.47 -1.74
CA ALA A 195 -17.62 -8.57 -0.52
C ALA A 195 -17.72 -9.98 0.11
N GLY A 196 -16.82 -10.30 1.03
CA GLY A 196 -16.70 -11.64 1.62
C GLY A 196 -15.29 -12.20 1.49
N LEU A 197 -15.17 -13.53 1.40
CA LEU A 197 -13.87 -14.20 1.27
C LEU A 197 -13.43 -14.24 -0.20
N TRP A 198 -12.50 -13.38 -0.56
CA TRP A 198 -11.91 -13.32 -1.90
C TRP A 198 -10.81 -14.36 -2.04
N THR A 199 -10.67 -14.91 -3.24
CA THR A 199 -9.60 -15.86 -3.57
C THR A 199 -8.85 -15.37 -4.80
N VAL A 200 -7.52 -15.31 -4.72
CA VAL A 200 -6.66 -14.95 -5.86
C VAL A 200 -5.68 -16.07 -6.10
N THR A 201 -5.57 -16.52 -7.34
CA THR A 201 -4.57 -17.50 -7.76
C THR A 201 -3.59 -16.85 -8.71
N ILE A 202 -2.29 -17.03 -8.45
CA ILE A 202 -1.18 -16.45 -9.20
C ILE A 202 -0.27 -17.56 -9.70
N LYS A 203 0.06 -17.53 -10.98
CA LYS A 203 1.02 -18.42 -11.63
C LYS A 203 1.88 -17.62 -12.59
N THR A 204 3.16 -17.49 -12.26
CA THR A 204 4.18 -16.83 -13.08
C THR A 204 4.94 -17.85 -13.91
N THR A 205 5.78 -17.39 -14.85
CA THR A 205 6.67 -18.28 -15.60
C THR A 205 7.80 -18.82 -14.72
N THR A 206 8.38 -17.95 -13.90
CA THR A 206 9.50 -18.26 -13.00
C THR A 206 9.56 -17.30 -11.81
N GLY A 207 10.28 -17.70 -10.76
CA GLY A 207 10.69 -16.81 -9.68
C GLY A 207 9.57 -16.49 -8.69
N SER A 208 9.85 -15.53 -7.82
CA SER A 208 8.92 -15.08 -6.78
C SER A 208 7.78 -14.25 -7.36
N CYS A 209 6.67 -14.21 -6.61
CA CYS A 209 5.60 -13.27 -6.85
C CYS A 209 5.08 -12.68 -5.54
N PHE A 210 4.47 -11.51 -5.63
CA PHE A 210 3.92 -10.78 -4.50
C PHE A 210 2.51 -10.32 -4.81
N ILE A 211 1.67 -10.26 -3.79
CA ILE A 211 0.32 -9.73 -3.89
C ILE A 211 0.03 -8.82 -2.72
N GLN A 212 -0.57 -7.68 -3.06
CA GLN A 212 -1.17 -6.77 -2.11
C GLN A 212 -2.63 -6.56 -2.50
N ALA A 213 -3.55 -6.72 -1.55
CA ALA A 213 -4.95 -6.40 -1.71
C ALA A 213 -5.29 -5.18 -0.83
N ARG A 214 -5.83 -4.15 -1.47
CA ARG A 214 -6.25 -2.90 -0.83
C ARG A 214 -7.71 -2.65 -1.10
N THR A 215 -8.37 -1.90 -0.22
CA THR A 215 -9.76 -1.52 -0.40
C THR A 215 -9.97 -0.03 -0.21
N GLN A 216 -11.03 0.47 -0.86
CA GLN A 216 -11.64 1.76 -0.54
C GLN A 216 -12.89 1.46 0.27
N SER A 217 -12.94 1.92 1.51
CA SER A 217 -14.03 1.65 2.43
C SER A 217 -14.39 2.89 3.26
N PRO A 218 -15.66 3.13 3.63
CA PRO A 218 -16.00 4.10 4.66
C PRO A 218 -15.50 3.68 6.06
N VAL A 219 -15.23 2.39 6.27
CA VAL A 219 -14.66 1.80 7.49
C VAL A 219 -13.15 1.71 7.33
N HIS A 220 -12.41 2.47 8.13
CA HIS A 220 -10.97 2.36 8.19
C HIS A 220 -10.47 2.15 9.62
N VAL A 221 -9.44 1.32 9.76
CA VAL A 221 -8.75 1.07 11.02
C VAL A 221 -7.43 1.81 10.98
N ILE A 222 -7.24 2.77 11.88
CA ILE A 222 -5.98 3.48 12.06
C ILE A 222 -5.24 2.76 13.19
N PRO A 223 -4.14 2.03 12.90
CA PRO A 223 -3.28 1.51 13.95
C PRO A 223 -2.48 2.67 14.57
N GLY A 224 -2.43 2.71 15.89
CA GLY A 224 -1.64 3.69 16.63
C GLY A 224 -2.44 4.48 17.67
N PHE A 225 -1.69 5.29 18.41
CA PHE A 225 -2.25 6.26 19.34
C PHE A 225 -2.66 7.51 18.57
N SER A 226 -3.85 8.02 18.84
CA SER A 226 -4.26 9.33 18.41
C SER A 226 -3.39 10.40 19.06
N SER A 227 -3.49 11.64 18.55
CA SER A 227 -2.84 12.78 19.18
C SER A 227 -3.39 13.11 20.58
N SER A 228 -4.53 12.52 20.97
CA SER A 228 -5.18 12.72 22.26
C SER A 228 -5.20 11.43 23.07
N ARG A 229 -4.43 11.39 24.16
CA ARG A 229 -4.34 10.21 25.03
C ARG A 229 -5.69 9.72 25.53
N ASP A 230 -6.68 10.60 25.67
CA ASP A 230 -8.02 10.24 26.16
C ASP A 230 -8.90 9.53 25.11
N VAL A 231 -8.50 9.54 23.84
CA VAL A 231 -9.26 8.92 22.74
C VAL A 231 -8.80 7.48 22.47
N ASP A 232 -7.58 7.14 22.91
CA ASP A 232 -6.98 5.81 22.70
C ASP A 232 -7.36 4.79 23.77
N PHE A 233 -7.96 5.26 24.87
CA PHE A 233 -8.40 4.41 25.95
C PHE A 233 -9.89 4.60 26.18
N VAL A 234 -10.64 3.50 26.11
CA VAL A 234 -12.08 3.44 26.43
C VAL A 234 -12.34 3.83 27.92
N LYS A 235 -11.28 3.95 28.72
CA LYS A 235 -11.30 4.34 30.13
C LYS A 235 -10.07 5.18 30.44
N SER A 236 -10.21 6.27 31.21
CA SER A 236 -9.14 7.18 31.65
C SER A 236 -8.09 6.54 32.60
N GLY A 237 -7.84 5.24 32.50
CA GLY A 237 -6.78 4.57 33.23
C GLY A 237 -6.64 3.09 32.88
N PRO A 238 -5.58 2.72 32.14
CA PRO A 238 -4.99 1.38 32.23
C PRO A 238 -3.75 1.36 33.16
N PHE A 239 -3.32 2.50 33.69
CA PHE A 239 -1.98 2.64 34.30
C PHE A 239 -1.90 2.39 35.81
N SER A 240 -2.93 1.88 36.49
CA SER A 240 -2.84 1.59 37.93
C SER A 240 -2.03 0.33 38.28
N SER A 241 -1.58 -0.44 37.27
CA SER A 241 -0.73 -1.62 37.46
C SER A 241 0.40 -1.69 36.41
N LEU A 242 1.22 -0.64 36.32
CA LEU A 242 2.50 -0.74 35.63
C LEU A 242 3.48 -1.53 36.50
N GLY A 243 3.95 -2.69 36.02
CA GLY A 243 5.18 -3.29 36.59
C GLY A 243 5.38 -4.81 36.52
N THR A 244 4.39 -5.64 36.16
CA THR A 244 4.57 -7.12 36.28
C THR A 244 4.23 -7.94 35.05
N SER A 245 3.67 -7.36 33.98
CA SER A 245 3.31 -8.08 32.77
C SER A 245 4.00 -7.50 31.54
N ASN A 246 4.72 -8.34 30.78
CA ASN A 246 5.28 -8.02 29.47
C ASN A 246 4.18 -7.97 28.38
N SER A 247 3.07 -7.30 28.66
CA SER A 247 1.97 -7.15 27.70
C SER A 247 2.32 -6.05 26.68
N VAL A 248 2.30 -6.40 25.39
CA VAL A 248 2.30 -5.43 24.30
C VAL A 248 0.87 -4.96 24.10
N TYR A 249 0.63 -3.65 24.22
CA TYR A 249 -0.67 -3.06 23.96
C TYR A 249 -0.68 -2.46 22.55
N VAL A 250 -1.67 -2.85 21.75
CA VAL A 250 -1.93 -2.23 20.44
C VAL A 250 -3.22 -1.42 20.55
N ALA A 251 -3.11 -0.11 20.35
CA ALA A 251 -4.28 0.75 20.19
C ALA A 251 -4.64 0.82 18.71
N ALA A 252 -5.93 0.71 18.41
CA ALA A 252 -6.46 0.85 17.06
C ALA A 252 -7.77 1.64 17.13
N ARG A 253 -7.90 2.62 16.24
CA ARG A 253 -9.14 3.38 16.08
C ARG A 253 -9.88 2.85 14.86
N VAL A 254 -11.09 2.34 15.08
CA VAL A 254 -12.04 2.08 14.01
C VAL A 254 -12.84 3.35 13.78
N THR A 255 -12.89 3.84 12.54
CA THR A 255 -13.85 4.90 12.25
C THR A 255 -15.26 4.38 12.33
N ASN A 256 -16.04 5.08 13.15
CA ASN A 256 -17.44 4.83 13.41
C ASN A 256 -18.16 6.15 13.19
N SER A 257 -19.12 6.16 12.26
CA SER A 257 -20.11 7.21 12.09
C SER A 257 -21.48 6.64 12.50
N LEU A 258 -22.28 7.45 13.19
CA LEU A 258 -23.64 7.09 13.62
C LEU A 258 -24.54 6.63 12.47
N ASN A 259 -24.23 7.02 11.23
CA ASN A 259 -25.10 6.79 10.07
C ASN A 259 -24.58 5.70 9.12
N ASP A 260 -23.28 5.38 9.11
CA ASP A 260 -22.69 4.49 8.07
C ASP A 260 -22.01 3.24 8.64
N ASN A 261 -21.40 3.34 9.82
CA ASN A 261 -20.45 2.37 10.37
C ASN A 261 -20.56 2.25 11.90
N TYR A 262 -21.77 2.46 12.41
CA TYR A 262 -22.12 2.25 13.81
C TYR A 262 -22.08 0.77 14.17
N GLY A 263 -21.34 0.45 15.24
CA GLY A 263 -21.24 -0.92 15.78
C GLY A 263 -20.16 -1.78 15.14
N VAL A 264 -19.26 -1.22 14.33
CA VAL A 264 -18.08 -1.97 13.86
C VAL A 264 -17.13 -2.24 15.02
N THR A 265 -16.73 -3.50 15.18
CA THR A 265 -15.80 -3.97 16.21
C THR A 265 -14.61 -4.67 15.58
N ILE A 266 -13.44 -4.58 16.22
CA ILE A 266 -12.28 -5.40 15.87
C ILE A 266 -12.48 -6.76 16.53
N ASP A 267 -12.59 -7.81 15.72
CA ASP A 267 -12.80 -9.18 16.21
C ASP A 267 -11.47 -9.88 16.54
N SER A 268 -10.43 -9.63 15.75
CA SER A 268 -9.09 -10.17 15.99
C SER A 268 -7.99 -9.24 15.48
N LEU A 269 -6.79 -9.38 16.05
CA LEU A 269 -5.56 -8.71 15.63
C LEU A 269 -4.44 -9.76 15.63
N SER A 270 -3.76 -9.92 14.49
CA SER A 270 -2.51 -10.71 14.39
C SER A 270 -1.32 -9.76 14.33
N ILE A 271 -0.22 -10.15 14.97
CA ILE A 271 1.07 -9.45 14.88
C ILE A 271 2.07 -10.46 14.36
N ASP A 272 2.54 -10.26 13.13
CA ASP A 272 3.47 -11.17 12.48
C ASP A 272 4.89 -10.62 12.60
N GLN A 273 5.86 -11.51 12.82
CA GLN A 273 7.27 -11.15 12.80
C GLN A 273 7.73 -11.09 11.34
N ALA A 274 7.97 -9.88 10.83
CA ALA A 274 8.42 -9.67 9.46
C ALA A 274 9.95 -9.86 9.35
N ASP A 275 10.39 -10.87 8.59
CA ASP A 275 11.74 -10.98 8.04
C ASP A 275 11.73 -10.46 6.60
N PHE A 276 12.11 -9.18 6.44
CA PHE A 276 12.15 -8.52 5.15
C PHE A 276 13.11 -9.15 4.14
N THR A 277 14.05 -10.00 4.59
CA THR A 277 15.00 -10.70 3.70
C THR A 277 14.43 -12.01 3.14
N ALA A 278 13.44 -12.59 3.81
CA ALA A 278 12.76 -13.81 3.40
C ALA A 278 11.26 -13.71 3.74
N PRO A 279 10.51 -12.77 3.12
CA PRO A 279 9.14 -12.47 3.53
C PRO A 279 8.16 -13.64 3.37
N TRP A 280 8.46 -14.59 2.49
CA TRP A 280 7.73 -15.87 2.37
C TRP A 280 7.93 -16.80 3.60
N GLN A 281 8.73 -16.40 4.58
CA GLN A 281 8.95 -17.09 5.84
C GLN A 281 8.30 -16.38 7.02
N ASP A 282 7.60 -15.25 6.78
CA ASP A 282 6.85 -14.54 7.81
C ASP A 282 5.80 -15.51 8.38
N LYS A 283 6.00 -15.93 9.63
CA LYS A 283 5.09 -16.85 10.30
C LYS A 283 4.00 -16.01 10.97
N ARG A 284 2.75 -16.34 10.65
CA ARG A 284 1.61 -15.93 11.48
C ARG A 284 1.80 -16.52 12.88
N LEU A 285 1.89 -15.66 13.89
CA LEU A 285 2.01 -16.05 15.29
C LEU A 285 0.64 -16.41 15.88
#